data_AF-A0A7J3VET1-F1
#
_entry.id   AF-A0A7J3VET1-F1
#
_cell.length_a   1.000
_cell.length_b   1.000
_cell.length_c   1.000
_cell.angle_alpha   90.00
_cell.angle_beta   90.00
_cell.angle_gamma   90.00
#
_symmetry.space_group_name_H-M   'P 1'
#
loop_
_entity.id
_entity.type
_entity.pdbx_description
1 polymer ?
#
loop_
_entity_poly.entity_id
_entity_poly.type
_entity_poly.pdbx_seq_one_letter_code
_entity_poly.pdbx_strand_id
1 'polypeptide(L)'
;MGKRITSKFKPQNKWVREMVEGDPHVASTLDVTSDMLKLQAPSQSLCSVCKGGKMLCGKTTCPIMARLGAFSSMFQSIKGTEIDGSSPPSVFVGRFGYPYVHIGPLSPTFYGNTEILDAPEQWFGKSIDEIIGYRSQLIRGMTPVNVRKPWKAGKLLDQTRELSLAEHYVETEMKLTKKPTKRFYMNGDIQPIGPTAPLENVDIGYIKWNRHMEKYHYDTDLKAAPATIKLFENDVPLSNIMRAFSMGNFGIEKNRRLVPTRWSITAVDDLLGKHLTKKIKDYPLINHYEVYESNYIGNRFEILLMPDAWCYEAYEAWYPRTLWNPDEE
;
A
#
# COMPACT_ATOMS: atom_id res chain seq x y z
N MET A 1 -21.67 20.74 -45.01
CA MET A 1 -20.76 20.95 -43.85
C MET A 1 -21.41 20.35 -42.60
N GLY A 2 -21.26 19.04 -42.39
CA GLY A 2 -21.86 18.32 -41.26
C GLY A 2 -20.95 18.35 -40.04
N LYS A 3 -21.44 18.90 -38.92
CA LYS A 3 -20.74 18.94 -37.63
C LYS A 3 -20.53 17.50 -37.12
N ARG A 4 -19.26 17.06 -37.03
CA ARG A 4 -18.90 15.84 -36.29
C ARG A 4 -19.08 16.10 -34.80
N ILE A 5 -20.17 15.61 -34.23
CA ILE A 5 -20.32 15.45 -32.78
C ILE A 5 -19.50 14.23 -32.38
N THR A 6 -18.23 14.43 -32.02
CA THR A 6 -17.46 13.41 -31.32
C THR A 6 -17.87 13.41 -29.86
N SER A 7 -18.99 12.74 -29.53
CA SER A 7 -19.24 12.36 -28.15
C SER A 7 -18.16 11.34 -27.77
N LYS A 8 -17.22 11.75 -26.92
CA LYS A 8 -16.29 10.82 -26.26
C LYS A 8 -17.15 9.86 -25.43
N PHE A 9 -17.41 8.68 -25.97
CA PHE A 9 -18.01 7.57 -25.24
C PHE A 9 -17.02 7.20 -24.12
N LYS A 10 -17.27 7.65 -22.89
CA LYS A 10 -16.57 7.12 -21.72
C LYS A 10 -17.11 5.71 -21.52
N PRO A 11 -16.30 4.65 -21.62
CA PRO A 11 -16.78 3.30 -21.34
C PRO A 11 -17.27 3.27 -19.89
N GLN A 12 -18.58 3.17 -19.70
CA GLN A 12 -19.18 2.86 -18.41
C GLN A 12 -18.94 1.37 -18.19
N ASN A 13 -18.13 1.02 -17.19
CA ASN A 13 -17.78 -0.36 -16.84
C ASN A 13 -18.97 -1.11 -16.23
N LYS A 14 -20.00 -1.38 -17.05
CA LYS A 14 -21.27 -2.01 -16.65
C LYS A 14 -21.11 -3.49 -16.23
N TRP A 15 -20.08 -4.18 -16.70
CA TRP A 15 -19.85 -5.60 -16.39
C TRP A 15 -19.52 -5.91 -14.93
N VAL A 16 -18.97 -4.93 -14.19
CA VAL A 16 -18.68 -5.07 -12.75
C VAL A 16 -19.95 -5.08 -11.92
N ARG A 17 -20.97 -4.35 -12.38
CA ARG A 17 -22.29 -4.40 -11.80
C ARG A 17 -22.90 -5.79 -12.02
N GLU A 18 -22.76 -6.37 -13.21
CA GLU A 18 -23.21 -7.74 -13.50
C GLU A 18 -22.44 -8.80 -12.68
N MET A 19 -21.16 -8.58 -12.37
CA MET A 19 -20.41 -9.44 -11.42
C MET A 19 -20.99 -9.36 -10.01
N VAL A 20 -21.27 -8.15 -9.53
CA VAL A 20 -21.78 -7.94 -8.17
C VAL A 20 -23.22 -8.41 -8.04
N GLU A 21 -24.07 -8.17 -9.04
CA GLU A 21 -25.46 -8.65 -9.10
C GLU A 21 -25.53 -10.18 -9.28
N GLY A 22 -24.50 -10.80 -9.87
CA GLY A 22 -24.40 -12.25 -10.06
C GLY A 22 -23.94 -13.05 -8.84
N ASP A 23 -23.42 -12.40 -7.80
CA ASP A 23 -23.04 -13.02 -6.52
C ASP A 23 -24.09 -12.65 -5.44
N PRO A 24 -24.96 -13.58 -5.01
CA PRO A 24 -26.05 -13.30 -4.06
C PRO A 24 -25.58 -12.69 -2.72
N HIS A 25 -24.36 -13.00 -2.29
CA HIS A 25 -23.79 -12.50 -1.04
C HIS A 25 -23.28 -11.06 -1.18
N VAL A 26 -22.77 -10.68 -2.35
CA VAL A 26 -22.29 -9.32 -2.64
C VAL A 26 -23.43 -8.41 -3.11
N ALA A 27 -24.39 -8.94 -3.89
CA ALA A 27 -25.58 -8.23 -4.36
C ALA A 27 -26.51 -7.78 -3.22
N SER A 28 -26.64 -8.58 -2.17
CA SER A 28 -27.46 -8.26 -0.99
C SER A 28 -26.81 -7.24 -0.05
N THR A 29 -25.49 -7.02 -0.18
CA THR A 29 -24.69 -6.22 0.77
C THR A 29 -24.20 -4.90 0.19
N LEU A 30 -24.09 -4.80 -1.14
CA LEU A 30 -23.75 -3.57 -1.87
C LEU A 30 -24.97 -3.05 -2.63
N ASP A 31 -25.55 -1.94 -2.17
CA ASP A 31 -26.51 -1.16 -2.95
C ASP A 31 -25.76 -0.46 -4.11
N VAL A 32 -25.58 -1.17 -5.23
CA VAL A 32 -24.69 -0.78 -6.34
C VAL A 32 -25.33 0.33 -7.18
N THR A 33 -25.04 1.59 -6.83
CA THR A 33 -25.26 2.72 -7.74
C THR A 33 -24.04 2.92 -8.67
N SER A 34 -24.26 3.45 -9.88
CA SER A 34 -23.23 3.62 -10.92
C SER A 34 -22.03 4.47 -10.50
N ASP A 35 -22.15 5.26 -9.43
CA ASP A 35 -21.08 6.13 -8.91
C ASP A 35 -20.15 5.41 -7.91
N MET A 36 -20.54 4.23 -7.41
CA MET A 36 -19.85 3.51 -6.33
C MET A 36 -18.76 2.55 -6.83
N LEU A 37 -18.98 1.86 -7.96
CA LEU A 37 -18.02 0.92 -8.54
C LEU A 37 -17.32 1.54 -9.75
N LYS A 38 -16.22 2.26 -9.50
CA LYS A 38 -15.34 2.75 -10.56
C LYS A 38 -14.20 1.76 -10.79
N LEU A 39 -14.45 0.80 -11.68
CA LEU A 39 -13.39 -0.03 -12.23
C LEU A 39 -12.52 0.80 -13.18
N GLN A 40 -11.21 0.60 -13.10
CA GLN A 40 -10.25 1.03 -14.12
C GLN A 40 -9.47 -0.22 -14.55
N ALA A 41 -10.10 -1.11 -15.33
CA ALA A 41 -9.39 -2.21 -15.97
C ALA A 41 -9.08 -1.85 -17.43
N PRO A 42 -7.97 -2.36 -18.00
CA PRO A 42 -7.72 -2.31 -19.43
C PRO A 42 -8.89 -2.93 -20.22
N SER A 43 -9.25 -2.33 -21.35
CA SER A 43 -10.44 -2.68 -22.14
C SER A 43 -10.43 -4.09 -22.74
N GLN A 44 -9.30 -4.80 -22.71
CA GLN A 44 -9.12 -6.14 -23.29
C GLN A 44 -8.72 -7.20 -22.26
N SER A 45 -9.01 -6.98 -20.97
CA SER A 45 -8.64 -7.98 -19.96
C SER A 45 -9.50 -9.26 -20.00
N LEU A 46 -8.86 -10.43 -19.88
CA LEU A 46 -9.51 -11.73 -19.61
C LEU A 46 -10.49 -11.65 -18.43
N CYS A 47 -10.23 -10.77 -17.46
CA CYS A 47 -11.11 -10.53 -16.31
C CYS A 47 -12.49 -9.96 -16.70
N SER A 48 -12.57 -9.12 -17.74
CA SER A 48 -13.84 -8.58 -18.25
C SER A 48 -14.77 -9.68 -18.79
N VAL A 49 -14.19 -10.75 -19.33
CA VAL A 49 -14.91 -11.94 -19.84
C VAL A 49 -15.17 -12.95 -18.73
N CYS A 50 -14.17 -13.17 -17.87
CA CYS A 50 -14.22 -14.12 -16.76
C CYS A 50 -15.27 -13.74 -15.72
N LYS A 51 -15.46 -12.44 -15.48
CA LYS A 51 -16.39 -11.90 -14.47
C LYS A 51 -16.26 -12.61 -13.11
N GLY A 52 -15.04 -13.04 -12.77
CA GLY A 52 -14.70 -13.62 -11.46
C GLY A 52 -15.24 -15.03 -11.21
N GLY A 53 -16.30 -15.46 -11.90
CA GLY A 53 -16.92 -16.77 -11.70
C GLY A 53 -16.36 -17.89 -12.58
N LYS A 54 -15.75 -17.56 -13.73
CA LYS A 54 -15.28 -18.58 -14.70
C LYS A 54 -13.85 -19.04 -14.48
N MET A 55 -13.11 -18.41 -13.57
CA MET A 55 -11.71 -18.71 -13.25
C MET A 55 -10.80 -18.92 -14.49
N LEU A 56 -11.05 -18.15 -15.56
CA LEU A 56 -10.32 -18.28 -16.84
C LEU A 56 -8.81 -18.03 -16.72
N CYS A 57 -8.39 -17.41 -15.62
CA CYS A 57 -6.99 -17.15 -15.29
C CYS A 57 -6.28 -18.32 -14.56
N GLY A 58 -6.95 -19.46 -14.37
CA GLY A 58 -6.37 -20.66 -13.75
C GLY A 58 -6.09 -20.55 -12.25
N LYS A 59 -6.37 -19.41 -11.62
CA LYS A 59 -6.24 -19.25 -10.16
C LYS A 59 -7.28 -20.07 -9.41
N THR A 60 -7.01 -20.44 -8.16
CA THR A 60 -7.96 -21.11 -7.27
C THR A 60 -9.03 -20.16 -6.76
N THR A 61 -8.66 -18.92 -6.44
CA THR A 61 -9.56 -17.84 -6.02
C THR A 61 -9.38 -16.60 -6.88
N CYS A 62 -10.48 -15.89 -7.17
CA CYS A 62 -10.43 -14.67 -7.96
C CYS A 62 -9.98 -13.50 -7.06
N PRO A 63 -8.80 -12.88 -7.28
CA PRO A 63 -8.32 -11.81 -6.40
C PRO A 63 -9.22 -10.58 -6.38
N ILE A 64 -9.97 -10.36 -7.47
CA ILE A 64 -10.95 -9.28 -7.58
C ILE A 64 -12.13 -9.53 -6.63
N MET A 65 -12.67 -10.75 -6.62
CA MET A 65 -13.79 -11.12 -5.75
C MET A 65 -13.34 -11.19 -4.29
N ALA A 66 -12.14 -11.71 -4.02
CA ALA A 66 -11.57 -11.69 -2.67
C ALA A 66 -11.44 -10.25 -2.12
N ARG A 67 -10.93 -9.32 -2.94
CA ARG A 67 -10.86 -7.90 -2.57
C ARG A 67 -12.24 -7.27 -2.37
N LEU A 68 -13.21 -7.56 -3.23
CA LEU A 68 -14.59 -7.06 -3.07
C LEU A 68 -15.26 -7.60 -1.81
N GLY A 69 -15.11 -8.89 -1.53
CA GLY A 69 -15.63 -9.53 -0.32
C GLY A 69 -15.02 -8.94 0.95
N ALA A 70 -13.69 -8.81 1.01
CA ALA A 70 -12.99 -8.19 2.14
C ALA A 70 -13.38 -6.72 2.33
N PHE A 71 -13.58 -5.97 1.24
CA PHE A 71 -14.04 -4.59 1.30
C PHE A 71 -15.49 -4.50 1.82
N SER A 72 -16.39 -5.37 1.36
CA SER A 72 -17.79 -5.38 1.77
C SER A 72 -17.95 -5.75 3.24
N SER A 73 -17.27 -6.82 3.70
CA SER A 73 -17.32 -7.27 5.09
C SER A 73 -16.82 -6.20 6.06
N MET A 74 -15.71 -5.54 5.72
CA MET A 74 -15.23 -4.42 6.52
C MET A 74 -16.23 -3.26 6.48
N PHE A 75 -16.72 -2.87 5.31
CA PHE A 75 -17.67 -1.76 5.21
C PHE A 75 -18.93 -1.96 6.08
N GLN A 76 -19.43 -3.19 6.22
CA GLN A 76 -20.55 -3.52 7.10
C GLN A 76 -20.23 -3.34 8.59
N SER A 77 -18.98 -3.51 8.99
CA SER A 77 -18.54 -3.28 10.38
C SER A 77 -18.59 -1.78 10.75
N ILE A 78 -18.56 -0.88 9.77
CA ILE A 78 -18.55 0.57 10.00
C ILE A 78 -19.97 1.06 10.27
N LYS A 79 -20.31 1.28 11.54
CA LYS A 79 -21.64 1.75 11.96
C LYS A 79 -21.80 3.28 11.88
N GLY A 80 -20.70 4.04 11.92
CA GLY A 80 -20.73 5.50 12.07
C GLY A 80 -19.58 6.26 11.42
N THR A 81 -19.29 7.42 11.99
CA THR A 81 -18.16 8.30 11.65
C THR A 81 -16.99 8.18 12.62
N GLU A 82 -17.20 7.52 13.75
CA GLU A 82 -16.17 7.23 14.74
C GLU A 82 -15.61 5.84 14.45
N ILE A 83 -14.30 5.77 14.31
CA ILE A 83 -13.55 4.54 14.13
C ILE A 83 -12.66 4.39 15.34
N ASP A 84 -12.73 3.23 15.95
CA ASP A 84 -11.99 2.92 17.16
C ASP A 84 -11.39 1.51 17.04
N GLY A 85 -10.12 1.38 17.41
CA GLY A 85 -9.37 0.14 17.29
C GLY A 85 -7.87 0.30 17.49
N SER A 86 -7.16 -0.83 17.37
CA SER A 86 -5.70 -0.87 17.44
C SER A 86 -5.12 -0.61 16.05
N SER A 87 -4.68 0.62 15.79
CA SER A 87 -3.96 0.95 14.57
C SER A 87 -2.62 0.22 14.57
N PRO A 88 -2.23 -0.49 13.50
CA PRO A 88 -0.81 -0.75 13.28
C PRO A 88 -0.05 0.59 13.22
N PRO A 89 1.30 0.58 13.28
CA PRO A 89 2.15 1.78 13.14
C PRO A 89 2.11 2.39 11.72
N SER A 90 0.92 2.46 11.12
CA SER A 90 0.65 2.65 9.71
C SER A 90 0.14 4.05 9.42
N VAL A 91 0.85 4.69 8.49
CA VAL A 91 0.54 6.03 8.01
C VAL A 91 0.59 6.05 6.50
N PHE A 92 -0.18 6.93 5.89
CA PHE A 92 -0.18 7.12 4.45
C PHE A 92 0.06 8.57 4.07
N VAL A 93 0.85 8.78 3.03
CA VAL A 93 1.03 10.06 2.36
C VAL A 93 0.69 9.90 0.89
N GLY A 94 -0.37 10.58 0.46
CA GLY A 94 -0.85 10.55 -0.91
C GLY A 94 0.09 11.22 -1.90
N ARG A 95 -0.05 10.87 -3.19
CA ARG A 95 0.71 11.47 -4.31
C ARG A 95 -0.07 12.46 -5.15
N PHE A 96 -1.40 12.43 -5.05
CA PHE A 96 -2.29 13.26 -5.86
C PHE A 96 -2.52 14.61 -5.18
N GLY A 97 -2.54 15.69 -5.98
CA GLY A 97 -2.78 17.06 -5.50
C GLY A 97 -1.51 17.86 -5.17
N TYR A 98 -0.32 17.33 -5.47
CA TYR A 98 0.96 17.98 -5.14
C TYR A 98 0.98 19.47 -5.51
N PRO A 99 1.37 20.39 -4.60
CA PRO A 99 2.02 20.14 -3.31
C PRO A 99 1.09 19.86 -2.13
N TYR A 100 -0.24 19.85 -2.32
CA TYR A 100 -1.21 19.51 -1.27
C TYR A 100 -1.64 18.04 -1.39
N VAL A 101 -1.18 17.22 -0.45
CA VAL A 101 -1.45 15.78 -0.46
C VAL A 101 -2.29 15.39 0.73
N HIS A 102 -3.06 14.31 0.58
CA HIS A 102 -3.81 13.74 1.69
C HIS A 102 -2.89 12.88 2.54
N ILE A 103 -2.92 13.07 3.85
CA ILE A 103 -2.23 12.24 4.83
C ILE A 103 -3.20 11.72 5.88
N GLY A 104 -2.80 10.66 6.57
CA GLY A 104 -3.48 10.23 7.79
C GLY A 104 -3.11 8.83 8.26
N PRO A 105 -3.59 8.45 9.45
CA PRO A 105 -3.41 7.13 10.02
C PRO A 105 -4.30 6.08 9.32
N LEU A 106 -3.98 4.82 9.56
CA LEU A 106 -4.74 3.67 9.07
C LEU A 106 -5.14 2.78 10.25
N SER A 107 -6.41 2.78 10.63
CA SER A 107 -6.89 1.98 11.78
C SER A 107 -8.00 1.01 11.37
N PRO A 108 -8.02 -0.22 11.93
CA PRO A 108 -9.17 -1.11 11.83
C PRO A 108 -10.28 -0.70 12.83
N THR A 109 -11.38 -1.47 12.87
CA THR A 109 -12.52 -1.30 13.79
C THR A 109 -12.48 -2.26 14.99
N PHE A 110 -11.31 -2.84 15.28
CA PHE A 110 -11.14 -3.84 16.33
C PHE A 110 -9.82 -3.66 17.08
N TYR A 111 -9.75 -4.24 18.27
CA TYR A 111 -8.59 -4.19 19.14
C TYR A 111 -7.77 -5.49 19.09
N GLY A 112 -6.47 -5.37 19.34
CA GLY A 112 -5.55 -6.52 19.43
C GLY A 112 -4.24 -6.27 18.69
N ASN A 113 -3.46 -7.33 18.49
CA ASN A 113 -2.24 -7.22 17.71
C ASN A 113 -2.58 -7.10 16.21
N THR A 114 -2.44 -5.88 15.69
CA THR A 114 -2.74 -5.53 14.31
C THR A 114 -1.49 -5.24 13.48
N GLU A 115 -0.28 -5.49 14.02
CA GLU A 115 0.99 -5.24 13.32
C GLU A 115 1.06 -5.96 11.98
N ILE A 116 0.54 -7.20 11.94
CA ILE A 116 0.48 -8.02 10.74
C ILE A 116 -0.31 -7.34 9.60
N LEU A 117 -1.19 -6.37 9.89
CA LEU A 117 -1.98 -5.70 8.86
C LEU A 117 -1.14 -4.77 7.95
N ASP A 118 0.06 -4.38 8.40
CA ASP A 118 0.97 -3.48 7.67
C ASP A 118 2.46 -3.80 7.94
N ALA A 119 2.78 -5.09 8.05
CA ALA A 119 4.15 -5.57 8.16
C ALA A 119 4.48 -6.49 6.96
N PRO A 120 4.82 -5.93 5.77
CA PRO A 120 5.14 -6.71 4.58
C PRO A 120 6.20 -7.79 4.81
N GLU A 121 7.16 -7.54 5.70
CA GLU A 121 8.21 -8.47 6.08
C GLU A 121 7.66 -9.77 6.72
N GLN A 122 6.48 -9.70 7.34
CA GLN A 122 5.81 -10.83 7.98
C GLN A 122 4.81 -11.54 7.06
N TRP A 123 4.59 -11.05 5.83
CA TRP A 123 3.62 -11.63 4.90
C TRP A 123 4.19 -12.81 4.09
N PHE A 124 5.50 -13.04 4.14
CA PHE A 124 6.08 -14.18 3.44
C PHE A 124 5.46 -15.50 3.95
N GLY A 125 5.06 -16.37 3.02
CA GLY A 125 4.30 -17.59 3.31
C GLY A 125 2.78 -17.42 3.49
N LYS A 126 2.24 -16.19 3.51
CA LYS A 126 0.79 -15.92 3.52
C LYS A 126 0.18 -16.00 2.13
N SER A 127 -1.09 -16.37 2.07
CA SER A 127 -1.87 -16.38 0.83
C SER A 127 -2.21 -14.96 0.37
N ILE A 128 -2.48 -14.81 -0.94
CA ILE A 128 -2.91 -13.52 -1.50
C ILE A 128 -4.22 -13.03 -0.86
N ASP A 129 -5.13 -13.95 -0.51
CA ASP A 129 -6.41 -13.63 0.09
C ASP A 129 -6.25 -13.08 1.52
N GLU A 130 -5.32 -13.64 2.30
CA GLU A 130 -4.94 -13.10 3.61
C GLU A 130 -4.37 -11.68 3.49
N ILE A 131 -3.43 -11.45 2.58
CA ILE A 131 -2.80 -10.12 2.38
C ILE A 131 -3.83 -9.09 1.91
N ILE A 132 -4.74 -9.48 1.02
CA ILE A 132 -5.89 -8.66 0.63
C ILE A 132 -6.74 -8.32 1.84
N GLY A 133 -7.04 -9.32 2.68
CA GLY A 133 -7.80 -9.16 3.92
C GLY A 133 -7.16 -8.14 4.85
N TYR A 134 -5.86 -8.31 5.14
CA TYR A 134 -5.08 -7.43 6.01
C TYR A 134 -5.20 -5.95 5.60
N ARG A 135 -4.99 -5.66 4.32
CA ARG A 135 -4.97 -4.29 3.81
C ARG A 135 -6.35 -3.67 3.60
N SER A 136 -7.36 -4.50 3.34
CA SER A 136 -8.74 -4.04 3.14
C SER A 136 -9.43 -3.69 4.47
N GLN A 137 -8.95 -4.24 5.59
CA GLN A 137 -9.45 -3.96 6.93
C GLN A 137 -9.10 -2.56 7.45
N LEU A 138 -8.08 -1.91 6.87
CA LEU A 138 -7.56 -0.65 7.37
C LEU A 138 -8.32 0.56 6.80
N ILE A 139 -9.03 1.28 7.67
CA ILE A 139 -9.75 2.50 7.33
C ILE A 139 -8.77 3.67 7.31
N ARG A 140 -8.88 4.50 6.28
CA ARG A 140 -8.00 5.66 6.11
C ARG A 140 -8.72 6.96 6.41
N GLY A 141 -8.25 7.64 7.44
CA GLY A 141 -8.50 9.06 7.65
C GLY A 141 -7.66 9.89 6.67
N MET A 142 -8.26 10.92 6.08
CA MET A 142 -7.56 11.80 5.14
C MET A 142 -7.70 13.28 5.51
N THR A 143 -6.56 13.95 5.64
CA THR A 143 -6.48 15.41 5.81
C THR A 143 -5.51 15.99 4.77
N PRO A 144 -5.89 17.05 4.03
CA PRO A 144 -4.99 17.67 3.08
C PRO A 144 -3.90 18.50 3.79
N VAL A 145 -2.64 18.26 3.45
CA VAL A 145 -1.48 18.96 4.02
C VAL A 145 -0.51 19.37 2.91
N ASN A 146 0.11 20.54 3.06
CA ASN A 146 1.16 20.99 2.14
C ASN A 146 2.48 20.29 2.47
N VAL A 147 3.01 19.51 1.53
CA VAL A 147 4.25 18.73 1.70
C VAL A 147 5.48 19.56 2.07
N ARG A 148 5.53 20.83 1.64
CA ARG A 148 6.66 21.74 1.87
C ARG A 148 6.55 22.52 3.18
N LYS A 149 5.35 22.58 3.75
CA LYS A 149 5.08 23.30 5.01
C LYS A 149 4.29 22.41 5.97
N PRO A 150 4.82 21.21 6.31
CA PRO A 150 4.09 20.25 7.13
C PRO A 150 3.71 20.82 8.50
N TRP A 151 4.58 21.60 9.14
CA TRP A 151 4.36 22.23 10.45
C TRP A 151 3.07 23.07 10.57
N LYS A 152 2.46 23.49 9.44
CA LYS A 152 1.18 24.21 9.46
C LYS A 152 -0.03 23.33 9.75
N ALA A 153 0.09 22.01 9.68
CA ALA A 153 -1.01 21.07 9.88
C ALA A 153 -1.34 20.82 11.37
N GLY A 154 -0.52 21.31 12.29
CA GLY A 154 -0.77 21.26 13.74
C GLY A 154 -0.92 19.83 14.29
N LYS A 155 -1.76 19.69 15.33
CA LYS A 155 -1.93 18.47 16.14
C LYS A 155 -2.12 17.18 15.32
N LEU A 156 -2.95 17.23 14.27
CA LEU A 156 -3.24 16.07 13.42
C LEU A 156 -1.98 15.49 12.75
N LEU A 157 -1.08 16.37 12.28
CA LEU A 157 0.16 15.93 11.69
C LEU A 157 1.09 15.37 12.76
N ASP A 158 1.19 16.03 13.91
CA ASP A 158 2.09 15.62 14.98
C ASP A 158 1.70 14.21 15.45
N GLN A 159 0.42 13.96 15.75
CA GLN A 159 -0.09 12.63 16.09
C GLN A 159 0.16 11.58 14.99
N THR A 160 -0.12 11.91 13.73
CA THR A 160 0.16 10.98 12.62
C THR A 160 1.66 10.70 12.50
N ARG A 161 2.51 11.70 12.78
CA ARG A 161 3.96 11.55 12.75
C ARG A 161 4.45 10.67 13.91
N GLU A 162 3.92 10.84 15.12
CA GLU A 162 4.22 9.98 16.25
C GLU A 162 3.88 8.52 15.92
N LEU A 163 2.70 8.26 15.35
CA LEU A 163 2.30 6.91 14.92
C LEU A 163 3.30 6.27 13.95
N SER A 164 3.94 7.06 13.09
CA SER A 164 4.96 6.54 12.15
C SER A 164 6.29 6.14 12.82
N LEU A 165 6.51 6.56 14.06
CA LEU A 165 7.67 6.21 14.89
C LEU A 165 7.36 5.07 15.87
N ALA A 166 6.09 4.64 15.96
CA ALA A 166 5.66 3.57 16.86
C ALA A 166 6.40 2.26 16.55
N GLU A 167 6.80 1.57 17.62
CA GLU A 167 7.40 0.23 17.55
C GLU A 167 6.33 -0.86 17.36
N HIS A 168 5.16 -0.66 17.96
CA HIS A 168 4.05 -1.62 18.03
C HIS A 168 2.72 -0.98 17.60
N TYR A 169 1.66 -1.79 17.56
CA TYR A 169 0.29 -1.29 17.39
C TYR A 169 -0.08 -0.28 18.49
N VAL A 170 -0.97 0.66 18.17
CA VAL A 170 -1.38 1.75 19.05
C VAL A 170 -2.90 1.92 19.01
N GLU A 171 -3.52 2.03 20.18
CA GLU A 171 -4.94 2.37 20.29
C GLU A 171 -5.19 3.74 19.64
N THR A 172 -6.10 3.79 18.69
CA THR A 172 -6.34 4.97 17.86
C THR A 172 -7.83 5.17 17.65
N GLU A 173 -8.31 6.31 18.12
CA GLU A 173 -9.65 6.80 17.89
C GLU A 173 -9.61 7.84 16.77
N MET A 174 -10.34 7.60 15.67
CA MET A 174 -10.49 8.54 14.57
C MET A 174 -11.93 9.04 14.49
N LYS A 175 -12.09 10.36 14.50
CA LYS A 175 -13.36 11.01 14.18
C LYS A 175 -13.34 11.46 12.72
N LEU A 176 -14.27 10.94 11.92
CA LEU A 176 -14.40 11.26 10.50
C LEU A 176 -15.51 12.29 10.28
N THR A 177 -15.32 13.18 9.31
CA THR A 177 -16.34 14.19 8.94
C THR A 177 -17.57 13.57 8.28
N LYS A 178 -17.41 12.40 7.65
CA LYS A 178 -18.48 11.66 6.98
C LYS A 178 -18.14 10.18 6.93
N LYS A 179 -19.15 9.34 6.72
CA LYS A 179 -18.95 7.90 6.57
C LYS A 179 -17.93 7.59 5.46
N PRO A 180 -17.06 6.59 5.66
CA PRO A 180 -16.12 6.14 4.63
C PRO A 180 -16.80 5.89 3.29
N THR A 181 -16.11 6.24 2.21
CA THR A 181 -16.64 6.08 0.86
C THR A 181 -16.50 4.65 0.38
N LYS A 182 -17.56 4.11 -0.24
CA LYS A 182 -17.60 2.76 -0.87
C LYS A 182 -16.84 2.68 -2.20
N ARG A 183 -15.70 3.37 -2.33
CA ARG A 183 -14.97 3.40 -3.62
C ARG A 183 -13.98 2.25 -3.67
N PHE A 184 -14.34 1.24 -4.43
CA PHE A 184 -13.46 0.11 -4.72
C PHE A 184 -12.60 0.40 -5.95
N TYR A 185 -11.28 0.28 -5.79
CA TYR A 185 -10.31 0.49 -6.87
C TYR A 185 -9.76 -0.86 -7.34
N MET A 186 -10.04 -1.23 -8.59
CA MET A 186 -9.41 -2.38 -9.25
C MET A 186 -8.27 -1.88 -10.14
N ASN A 187 -7.04 -1.92 -9.62
CA ASN A 187 -5.81 -1.70 -10.37
C ASN A 187 -4.73 -2.66 -9.83
N GLY A 188 -3.91 -3.24 -10.70
CA GLY A 188 -2.77 -4.10 -10.32
C GLY A 188 -1.60 -3.31 -9.73
N ASP A 189 -1.43 -2.06 -10.14
CA ASP A 189 -0.33 -1.19 -9.69
C ASP A 189 -0.58 -0.58 -8.30
N ILE A 190 -1.72 -0.91 -7.69
CA ILE A 190 -2.17 -0.32 -6.43
C ILE A 190 -2.41 -1.46 -5.44
N GLN A 191 -1.78 -1.33 -4.27
CA GLN A 191 -2.03 -2.20 -3.13
C GLN A 191 -3.52 -2.24 -2.81
N PRO A 192 -4.06 -3.33 -2.22
CA PRO A 192 -5.43 -3.34 -1.74
C PRO A 192 -5.67 -2.15 -0.79
N ILE A 193 -6.77 -1.45 -1.01
CA ILE A 193 -7.11 -0.19 -0.36
C ILE A 193 -8.37 -0.42 0.48
N GLY A 194 -8.30 -0.15 1.78
CA GLY A 194 -9.49 -0.06 2.62
C GLY A 194 -10.30 1.23 2.39
N PRO A 195 -11.54 1.28 2.88
CA PRO A 195 -12.40 2.46 2.89
C PRO A 195 -11.71 3.73 3.41
N THR A 196 -12.14 4.85 2.86
CA THR A 196 -11.48 6.14 3.06
C THR A 196 -12.52 7.22 3.35
N ALA A 197 -12.23 8.07 4.33
CA ALA A 197 -13.03 9.26 4.64
C ALA A 197 -12.14 10.44 5.09
N PRO A 198 -12.61 11.69 4.95
CA PRO A 198 -11.89 12.84 5.48
C PRO A 198 -11.91 12.84 7.01
N LEU A 199 -10.75 13.07 7.61
CA LEU A 199 -10.49 13.02 9.04
C LEU A 199 -10.76 14.39 9.68
N GLU A 200 -11.50 14.40 10.78
CA GLU A 200 -11.78 15.58 11.61
C GLU A 200 -10.77 15.68 12.77
N ASN A 201 -10.62 14.58 13.53
CA ASN A 201 -9.70 14.49 14.66
C ASN A 201 -9.14 13.06 14.76
N VAL A 202 -7.95 12.92 15.34
CA VAL A 202 -7.41 11.64 15.79
C VAL A 202 -6.96 11.80 17.23
N ASP A 203 -7.22 10.80 18.05
CA ASP A 203 -6.64 10.68 19.37
C ASP A 203 -5.94 9.33 19.47
N ILE A 204 -4.71 9.38 19.96
CA ILE A 204 -3.78 8.24 19.99
C ILE A 204 -3.53 7.95 21.46
N GLY A 205 -3.65 6.68 21.84
CA GLY A 205 -3.34 6.20 23.17
C GLY A 205 -1.84 6.19 23.47
N TYR A 206 -1.43 5.33 24.39
CA TYR A 206 -0.02 5.19 24.76
C TYR A 206 0.81 4.70 23.57
N ILE A 207 1.91 5.39 23.29
CA ILE A 207 2.82 5.09 22.18
C ILE A 207 4.23 4.85 22.68
N LYS A 208 4.84 3.74 22.24
CA LYS A 208 6.25 3.47 22.44
C LYS A 208 6.98 3.65 21.11
N TRP A 209 7.94 4.57 21.06
CA TRP A 209 8.73 4.80 19.86
C TRP A 209 9.86 3.78 19.73
N ASN A 210 10.20 3.45 18.48
CA ASN A 210 11.42 2.71 18.23
C ASN A 210 12.63 3.58 18.59
N ARG A 211 13.47 3.10 19.52
CA ARG A 211 14.62 3.85 20.07
C ARG A 211 15.57 4.41 19.00
N HIS A 212 15.82 3.64 17.93
CA HIS A 212 16.72 4.09 16.87
C HIS A 212 16.06 5.17 16.02
N MET A 213 14.77 5.02 15.70
CA MET A 213 14.02 6.02 14.93
C MET A 213 13.81 7.31 15.72
N GLU A 214 13.54 7.23 17.02
CA GLU A 214 13.48 8.37 17.95
C GLU A 214 14.79 9.17 17.92
N LYS A 215 15.93 8.49 18.08
CA LYS A 215 17.25 9.12 18.03
C LYS A 215 17.45 9.93 16.75
N TYR A 216 17.16 9.36 15.58
CA TYR A 216 17.33 10.06 14.31
C TYR A 216 16.23 11.06 14.00
N HIS A 217 15.07 10.96 14.65
CA HIS A 217 14.04 11.98 14.60
C HIS A 217 14.51 13.27 15.30
N TYR A 218 15.16 13.16 16.46
CA TYR A 218 15.69 14.30 17.20
C TYR A 218 17.01 14.84 16.63
N ASP A 219 17.71 14.08 15.78
CA ASP A 219 18.88 14.56 15.04
C ASP A 219 18.44 15.47 13.87
N THR A 220 18.38 16.77 14.15
CA THR A 220 17.90 17.81 13.23
C THR A 220 18.97 18.33 12.27
N ASP A 221 20.22 17.89 12.41
CA ASP A 221 21.36 18.28 11.56
C ASP A 221 21.79 17.17 10.59
N LEU A 222 21.45 15.92 10.90
CA LEU A 222 21.73 14.77 10.03
C LEU A 222 20.82 14.75 8.79
N LYS A 223 21.42 14.46 7.63
CA LYS A 223 20.66 14.24 6.38
C LYS A 223 19.83 12.96 6.47
N ALA A 224 18.69 12.90 5.76
CA ALA A 224 17.81 11.74 5.79
C ALA A 224 18.50 10.45 5.29
N ALA A 225 19.36 10.56 4.28
CA ALA A 225 20.07 9.43 3.69
C ALA A 225 20.95 8.64 4.70
N PRO A 226 21.92 9.26 5.41
CA PRO A 226 22.71 8.53 6.41
C PRO A 226 21.86 8.00 7.57
N ALA A 227 20.79 8.71 7.98
CA ALA A 227 19.86 8.21 8.99
C ALA A 227 19.19 6.90 8.53
N THR A 228 18.66 6.86 7.30
CA THR A 228 18.04 5.67 6.70
C THR A 228 19.01 4.50 6.62
N ILE A 229 20.25 4.73 6.16
CA ILE A 229 21.28 3.68 6.10
C ILE A 229 21.56 3.14 7.51
N LYS A 230 21.73 4.01 8.49
CA LYS A 230 22.02 3.59 9.86
C LYS A 230 20.86 2.86 10.52
N LEU A 231 19.61 3.25 10.24
CA LEU A 231 18.44 2.52 10.71
C LEU A 231 18.41 1.10 10.15
N PHE A 232 18.67 0.96 8.85
CA PHE A 232 18.75 -0.34 8.20
C PHE A 232 19.90 -1.20 8.76
N GLU A 233 21.08 -0.62 9.01
CA GLU A 233 22.21 -1.32 9.64
C GLU A 233 21.97 -1.71 11.12
N ASN A 234 20.96 -1.16 11.77
CA ASN A 234 20.52 -1.53 13.13
C ASN A 234 19.29 -2.46 13.11
N ASP A 235 19.02 -3.14 11.99
CA ASP A 235 17.94 -4.11 11.83
C ASP A 235 16.53 -3.54 12.10
N VAL A 236 16.34 -2.23 11.91
CA VAL A 236 14.99 -1.64 11.95
C VAL A 236 14.21 -2.12 10.71
N PRO A 237 12.98 -2.64 10.86
CA PRO A 237 12.19 -3.11 9.73
C PRO A 237 12.06 -2.06 8.62
N LEU A 238 12.21 -2.50 7.38
CA LEU A 238 12.27 -1.61 6.21
C LEU A 238 10.97 -0.80 6.06
N SER A 239 9.83 -1.43 6.31
CA SER A 239 8.50 -0.80 6.31
C SER A 239 8.41 0.33 7.35
N ASN A 240 8.96 0.15 8.56
CA ASN A 240 9.03 1.20 9.58
C ASN A 240 9.87 2.40 9.09
N ILE A 241 11.04 2.12 8.49
CA ILE A 241 11.92 3.17 7.95
C ILE A 241 11.20 3.96 6.84
N MET A 242 10.56 3.27 5.90
CA MET A 242 9.82 3.89 4.80
C MET A 242 8.66 4.76 5.29
N ARG A 243 7.89 4.31 6.29
CA ARG A 243 6.78 5.08 6.88
C ARG A 243 7.28 6.35 7.55
N ALA A 244 8.30 6.25 8.41
CA ALA A 244 8.85 7.42 9.06
C ALA A 244 9.54 8.39 8.09
N PHE A 245 10.20 7.87 7.05
CA PHE A 245 10.77 8.68 5.97
C PHE A 245 9.67 9.46 5.23
N SER A 246 8.53 8.81 4.95
CA SER A 246 7.35 9.41 4.31
C SER A 246 6.79 10.60 5.09
N MET A 247 6.79 10.51 6.42
CA MET A 247 6.33 11.57 7.33
C MET A 247 7.38 12.67 7.59
N GLY A 248 8.54 12.58 6.93
CA GLY A 248 9.62 13.56 7.06
C GLY A 248 10.24 13.57 8.45
N ASN A 249 10.33 12.42 9.12
CA ASN A 249 10.94 12.31 10.45
C ASN A 249 12.45 12.48 10.42
N PHE A 250 13.10 12.14 9.30
CA PHE A 250 14.56 12.18 9.17
C PHE A 250 14.98 13.33 8.26
N GLY A 251 16.18 13.86 8.52
CA GLY A 251 16.76 14.92 7.72
C GLY A 251 16.88 16.24 8.46
N ILE A 252 17.58 17.18 7.81
CA ILE A 252 17.80 18.53 8.32
C ILE A 252 16.46 19.21 8.55
N GLU A 253 16.20 19.72 9.76
CA GLU A 253 14.88 20.22 10.19
C GLU A 253 14.25 21.21 9.20
N LYS A 254 15.02 22.21 8.77
CA LYS A 254 14.58 23.23 7.80
C LYS A 254 14.16 22.66 6.43
N ASN A 255 14.63 21.45 6.11
CA ASN A 255 14.40 20.76 4.85
C ASN A 255 13.43 19.57 4.98
N ARG A 256 12.91 19.27 6.18
CA ARG A 256 11.95 18.18 6.37
C ARG A 256 10.67 18.45 5.60
N ARG A 257 10.25 17.46 4.81
CA ARG A 257 9.07 17.51 3.94
C ARG A 257 8.34 16.18 4.02
N LEU A 258 7.04 16.20 3.77
CA LEU A 258 6.30 14.97 3.53
C LEU A 258 6.66 14.44 2.15
N VAL A 259 6.89 13.14 2.07
CA VAL A 259 7.17 12.42 0.83
C VAL A 259 6.02 11.43 0.63
N PRO A 260 5.32 11.45 -0.52
CA PRO A 260 4.32 10.44 -0.84
C PRO A 260 4.84 9.02 -0.65
N THR A 261 4.05 8.13 -0.04
CA THR A 261 4.49 6.79 0.37
C THR A 261 5.13 6.02 -0.77
N ARG A 262 4.58 6.10 -2.00
CA ARG A 262 5.17 5.46 -3.18
C ARG A 262 6.58 5.99 -3.51
N TRP A 263 6.80 7.28 -3.36
CA TRP A 263 8.13 7.88 -3.59
C TRP A 263 9.08 7.58 -2.45
N SER A 264 8.58 7.46 -1.21
CA SER A 264 9.37 7.02 -0.06
C SER A 264 9.91 5.61 -0.24
N ILE A 265 9.06 4.67 -0.71
CA ILE A 265 9.47 3.29 -1.04
C ILE A 265 10.63 3.34 -2.05
N THR A 266 10.42 3.98 -3.21
CA THR A 266 11.47 4.08 -4.24
C THR A 266 12.73 4.79 -3.75
N ALA A 267 12.61 5.86 -2.95
CA ALA A 267 13.75 6.62 -2.47
C ALA A 267 14.59 5.84 -1.45
N VAL A 268 13.94 5.10 -0.55
CA VAL A 268 14.62 4.24 0.41
C VAL A 268 15.26 3.05 -0.31
N ASP A 269 14.55 2.40 -1.23
CA ASP A 269 15.09 1.27 -2.00
C ASP A 269 16.30 1.68 -2.85
N ASP A 270 16.24 2.80 -3.57
CA ASP A 270 17.37 3.32 -4.36
C ASP A 270 18.58 3.65 -3.47
N LEU A 271 18.34 4.25 -2.31
CA LEU A 271 19.39 4.60 -1.36
C LEU A 271 20.08 3.37 -0.78
N LEU A 272 19.30 2.39 -0.30
CA LEU A 272 19.82 1.16 0.28
C LEU A 272 20.47 0.29 -0.80
N GLY A 273 19.87 0.20 -1.98
CA GLY A 273 20.45 -0.50 -3.14
C GLY A 273 21.84 0.02 -3.47
N LYS A 274 21.99 1.36 -3.62
CA LYS A 274 23.31 1.98 -3.85
C LYS A 274 24.30 1.77 -2.71
N HIS A 275 23.84 1.71 -1.47
CA HIS A 275 24.68 1.41 -0.31
C HIS A 275 25.17 -0.04 -0.32
N LEU A 276 24.26 -0.99 -0.54
CA LEU A 276 24.55 -2.42 -0.61
C LEU A 276 25.43 -2.77 -1.81
N THR A 277 25.21 -2.15 -2.97
CA THR A 277 26.05 -2.35 -4.16
C THR A 277 27.53 -2.08 -3.88
N LYS A 278 27.86 -1.12 -3.00
CA LYS A 278 29.27 -0.88 -2.62
C LYS A 278 29.85 -2.06 -1.86
N LYS A 279 29.09 -2.65 -0.93
CA LYS A 279 29.50 -3.82 -0.17
C LYS A 279 29.59 -5.07 -1.05
N ILE A 280 28.65 -5.22 -1.99
CA ILE A 280 28.59 -6.43 -2.82
C ILE A 280 29.82 -6.54 -3.74
N LYS A 281 30.38 -5.40 -4.18
CA LYS A 281 31.61 -5.37 -5.00
C LYS A 281 32.85 -5.91 -4.29
N ASP A 282 32.83 -6.01 -2.96
CA ASP A 282 33.96 -6.50 -2.16
C ASP A 282 33.86 -8.02 -1.91
N TYR A 283 32.78 -8.70 -2.32
CA TYR A 283 32.66 -10.15 -2.22
C TYR A 283 33.54 -10.88 -3.24
N PRO A 284 33.96 -12.13 -2.94
CA PRO A 284 34.71 -12.94 -3.88
C PRO A 284 33.87 -13.25 -5.14
N LEU A 285 34.56 -13.38 -6.28
CA LEU A 285 33.95 -13.82 -7.53
C LEU A 285 33.46 -15.26 -7.41
N ILE A 286 32.33 -15.53 -8.07
CA ILE A 286 31.79 -16.89 -8.24
C ILE A 286 32.41 -17.47 -9.51
N ASN A 287 32.81 -18.74 -9.47
CA ASN A 287 33.48 -19.41 -10.59
C ASN A 287 32.56 -20.34 -11.40
N HIS A 288 31.27 -20.36 -11.10
CA HIS A 288 30.27 -21.18 -11.77
C HIS A 288 28.94 -20.43 -11.87
N TYR A 289 28.02 -20.97 -12.67
CA TYR A 289 26.66 -20.45 -12.72
C TYR A 289 25.87 -20.96 -11.52
N GLU A 290 25.19 -20.05 -10.83
CA GLU A 290 24.26 -20.37 -9.75
C GLU A 290 22.86 -19.91 -10.17
N VAL A 291 21.87 -20.79 -10.03
CA VAL A 291 20.46 -20.47 -10.33
C VAL A 291 19.67 -20.65 -9.05
N TYR A 292 18.94 -19.60 -8.68
CA TYR A 292 18.05 -19.59 -7.54
C TYR A 292 16.62 -19.37 -8.00
N GLU A 293 15.75 -20.31 -7.67
CA GLU A 293 14.32 -20.25 -7.96
C GLU A 293 13.54 -19.94 -6.68
N SER A 294 12.52 -19.10 -6.80
CA SER A 294 11.50 -18.95 -5.76
C SER A 294 10.11 -18.79 -6.38
N ASN A 295 9.12 -19.46 -5.80
CA ASN A 295 7.72 -19.32 -6.20
C ASN A 295 6.93 -18.69 -5.05
N TYR A 296 6.29 -17.55 -5.30
CA TYR A 296 5.50 -16.85 -4.29
C TYR A 296 4.29 -16.15 -4.89
N ILE A 297 3.10 -16.41 -4.34
CA ILE A 297 1.81 -15.79 -4.75
C ILE A 297 1.52 -15.96 -6.27
N GLY A 298 2.01 -17.05 -6.86
CA GLY A 298 1.86 -17.32 -8.29
C GLY A 298 2.82 -16.55 -9.19
N ASN A 299 3.78 -15.80 -8.62
CA ASN A 299 4.92 -15.28 -9.35
C ASN A 299 6.10 -16.24 -9.15
N ARG A 300 6.85 -16.46 -10.22
CA ARG A 300 8.10 -17.22 -10.22
C ARG A 300 9.26 -16.25 -10.39
N PHE A 301 10.20 -16.31 -9.47
CA PHE A 301 11.41 -15.51 -9.46
C PHE A 301 12.59 -16.41 -9.76
N GLU A 302 13.39 -16.02 -10.75
CA GLU A 302 14.63 -16.71 -11.12
C GLU A 302 15.78 -15.72 -11.01
N ILE A 303 16.81 -16.07 -10.26
CA ILE A 303 18.04 -15.30 -10.13
C ILE A 303 19.17 -16.15 -10.67
N LEU A 304 19.78 -15.70 -11.76
CA LEU A 304 20.96 -16.30 -12.36
C LEU A 304 22.18 -15.47 -12.00
N LEU A 305 23.10 -16.04 -11.24
CA LEU A 305 24.43 -15.47 -11.01
C LEU A 305 25.39 -16.09 -12.03
N MET A 306 26.19 -15.25 -12.67
CA MET A 306 27.14 -15.66 -13.70
C MET A 306 28.58 -15.46 -13.22
N PRO A 307 29.53 -16.31 -13.64
CA PRO A 307 30.91 -16.24 -13.20
C PRO A 307 31.69 -15.13 -13.91
N ASP A 308 31.30 -13.88 -13.66
CA ASP A 308 31.93 -12.67 -14.19
C ASP A 308 31.75 -11.49 -13.21
N ALA A 309 32.48 -10.41 -13.43
CA ALA A 309 32.47 -9.23 -12.57
C ALA A 309 31.09 -8.55 -12.57
N TRP A 310 30.38 -8.63 -11.44
CA TRP A 310 29.06 -8.00 -11.26
C TRP A 310 28.03 -8.44 -12.32
N CYS A 311 27.93 -9.75 -12.57
CA CYS A 311 27.07 -10.27 -13.63
C CYS A 311 25.95 -11.14 -13.05
N TYR A 312 24.72 -10.64 -13.11
CA TYR A 312 23.53 -11.39 -12.73
C TYR A 312 22.32 -10.99 -13.58
N GLU A 313 21.37 -11.91 -13.69
CA GLU A 313 20.05 -11.68 -14.26
C GLU A 313 18.99 -12.03 -13.23
N ALA A 314 17.92 -11.23 -13.16
CA ALA A 314 16.77 -11.48 -12.28
C ALA A 314 15.48 -11.38 -13.09
N TYR A 315 14.77 -12.49 -13.20
CA TYR A 315 13.52 -12.59 -13.94
C TYR A 315 12.34 -12.76 -12.99
N GLU A 316 11.28 -12.00 -13.23
CA GLU A 316 9.96 -12.22 -12.62
C GLU A 316 9.00 -12.69 -13.71
N ALA A 317 8.64 -13.97 -13.65
CA ALA A 317 7.61 -14.55 -14.51
C ALA A 317 6.27 -14.51 -13.79
N TRP A 318 5.30 -13.84 -14.41
CA TRP A 318 3.92 -13.79 -13.95
C TRP A 318 3.19 -15.02 -14.47
N TYR A 319 2.36 -15.63 -13.64
CA TYR A 319 1.58 -16.80 -14.04
C TYR A 319 0.88 -16.58 -15.41
N PRO A 320 0.93 -17.54 -16.34
CA PRO A 320 0.26 -17.42 -17.63
C PRO A 320 -1.25 -17.28 -17.45
N ARG A 321 -1.93 -16.68 -18.44
CA ARG A 321 -3.36 -16.35 -18.42
C ARG A 321 -3.79 -15.41 -17.30
N THR A 322 -2.88 -14.61 -16.73
CA THR A 322 -3.24 -13.58 -15.76
C THR A 322 -3.68 -12.29 -16.45
N LEU A 323 -4.17 -11.33 -15.65
CA LEU A 323 -4.48 -9.98 -16.12
C LEU A 323 -3.25 -9.28 -16.76
N TRP A 324 -2.05 -9.75 -16.42
CA TRP A 324 -0.77 -9.12 -16.72
C TRP A 324 0.13 -9.97 -17.63
N ASN A 325 -0.07 -11.28 -17.69
CA ASN A 325 0.47 -12.18 -18.71
C ASN A 325 -0.69 -12.96 -19.36
N PRO A 326 -1.36 -12.41 -20.40
CA PRO A 326 -2.57 -13.00 -20.98
C PRO A 326 -2.28 -14.22 -21.88
N ASP A 327 -1.03 -14.42 -22.27
CA ASP A 327 -0.62 -15.50 -23.15
C ASP A 327 -0.66 -16.86 -22.42
N GLU A 328 -0.75 -17.94 -23.20
CA GLU A 328 -0.80 -19.30 -22.66
C GLU A 328 0.56 -19.83 -22.18
N GLU A 329 1.66 -19.15 -22.57
CA GLU A 329 3.05 -19.47 -22.23
C GLU A 329 3.63 -18.59 -21.10
#